data_AF-A0A9W6UK68-F1
#
_entry.id   AF-A0A9W6UK68-F1
#
_cell.length_a   1.000
_cell.length_b   1.000
_cell.length_c   1.000
_cell.angle_alpha   90.00
_cell.angle_beta   90.00
_cell.angle_gamma   90.00
#
_symmetry.space_group_name_H-M   'P 1'
#
loop_
_entity.id
_entity.type
_entity.pdbx_description
1 polymer ?
#
loop_
_entity_poly.entity_id
_entity_poly.type
_entity_poly.pdbx_seq_one_letter_code
_entity_poly.pdbx_strand_id
1 'polypeptide(L)'
;MNAPPPDEGVIVAIDLRGIQDFVYGSPRLLDAIGRAVLVANLTRTREPEPDETGTPRRFSPDIRSLLPDDHTVLRDAGGTLIVDLPGPGRENARRFTARYTRLLRDITAQLSPVVVHIGYGGPEDHHADRRAAAAVVNDRFQAARLTAPLHLAVSGLGVTAPCDVTGRPAGGVDRSREHGIKSEHNANAKRRLDDAVEGEHLARLGTVHERVSHDVAVARGLGRDWHRSYESTWLGGDTRLRLPTEVDHLGRSIGDVSSLAVLHLDFNGLGDLLQRFRAELGGRTDPAVDTAFELKKVSDDIARLTEGLATALIRAVSGAITKENGKPVLIGRCGNRFVPHHIKDTTPSVSVRPTVVAGDDPIKDITTSVPVRPIVVAGDDLTVMCDARLAWSVARFAIEWLDADPAALAENDPRYGMADRIGQVWERVVPLTGVRTGVPTVGIGIAVQPVGAPMSVGYKVCETMCRLAKDHKGKNEKNDRPGSTNGAPKQPVVDHLIAWSLRFDDPQRIAERMTADRDTRTAQPMTGADFRVFLHEYLDGGARSLRRGELAEQRSWLLSSLKPLLLAGGDLEPEKRRRRDRGLPADLPESLPGALLDALALLDLHMDLPLAEARSTSPEAT
;
A
#
# COMPACT_ATOMS: atom_id res chain seq x y z
N MET A 1 0.81 35.21 18.51
CA MET A 1 0.80 35.35 19.99
C MET A 1 -0.23 34.36 20.49
N ASN A 2 0.20 33.24 21.07
CA ASN A 2 -0.71 32.22 21.58
C ASN A 2 -1.22 32.69 22.95
N ALA A 3 -2.54 32.81 23.09
CA ALA A 3 -3.17 32.95 24.40
C ALA A 3 -2.73 31.77 25.28
N PRO A 4 -2.60 31.96 26.61
CA PRO A 4 -2.35 30.84 27.51
C PRO A 4 -3.42 29.76 27.29
N PRO A 5 -3.06 28.47 27.34
CA PRO A 5 -4.03 27.40 27.20
C PRO A 5 -5.12 27.59 28.26
N PRO A 6 -6.39 27.32 27.92
CA PRO A 6 -7.50 27.46 28.86
C PRO A 6 -7.27 26.58 30.09
N ASP A 7 -7.55 27.11 31.28
CA ASP A 7 -7.34 26.44 32.56
C ASP A 7 -8.25 25.22 32.76
N GLU A 8 -9.30 25.08 31.94
CA GLU A 8 -10.29 23.98 31.97
C GLU A 8 -10.73 23.60 30.54
N GLY A 9 -11.01 22.31 30.32
CA GLY A 9 -11.54 21.82 29.05
C GLY A 9 -11.70 20.30 28.99
N VAL A 10 -11.98 19.79 27.79
CA VAL A 10 -12.17 18.34 27.55
C VAL A 10 -11.41 17.89 26.32
N ILE A 11 -10.55 16.89 26.48
CA ILE A 11 -9.97 16.15 25.36
C ILE A 11 -11.00 15.12 24.88
N VAL A 12 -11.41 15.26 23.62
CA VAL A 12 -12.24 14.29 22.90
C VAL A 12 -11.36 13.47 21.99
N ALA A 13 -11.37 12.17 22.20
CA ALA A 13 -10.61 11.21 21.42
C ALA A 13 -11.59 10.25 20.72
N ILE A 14 -11.52 10.17 19.39
CA ILE A 14 -12.32 9.31 18.51
C ILE A 14 -11.40 8.36 17.75
N ASP A 15 -11.76 7.09 17.71
CA ASP A 15 -11.06 6.06 16.95
C ASP A 15 -12.07 5.19 16.17
N LEU A 16 -11.86 5.06 14.86
CA LEU A 16 -12.76 4.31 13.98
C LEU A 16 -12.36 2.84 13.91
N ARG A 17 -13.27 1.95 14.33
CA ARG A 17 -13.12 0.49 14.17
C ARG A 17 -13.75 0.00 12.87
N GLY A 18 -13.17 -1.08 12.34
CA GLY A 18 -13.67 -1.76 11.13
C GLY A 18 -13.19 -1.14 9.82
N ILE A 19 -12.14 -0.29 9.86
CA ILE A 19 -11.61 0.41 8.67
C ILE A 19 -11.23 -0.58 7.57
N GLN A 20 -10.49 -1.65 7.89
CA GLN A 20 -10.00 -2.59 6.87
C GLN A 20 -11.14 -3.34 6.17
N ASP A 21 -12.08 -3.91 6.95
CA ASP A 21 -13.27 -4.57 6.39
C ASP A 21 -14.14 -3.57 5.61
N PHE A 22 -14.22 -2.32 6.07
CA PHE A 22 -14.94 -1.27 5.37
C PHE A 22 -14.31 -0.96 4.01
N VAL A 23 -13.00 -0.64 3.97
CA VAL A 23 -12.26 -0.22 2.77
C VAL A 23 -12.21 -1.34 1.73
N TYR A 24 -11.80 -2.54 2.13
CA TYR A 24 -11.59 -3.65 1.19
C TYR A 24 -12.82 -4.53 0.96
N GLY A 25 -13.96 -4.18 1.56
CA GLY A 25 -15.21 -4.93 1.43
C GLY A 25 -15.88 -4.83 0.06
N SER A 26 -15.40 -3.97 -0.85
CA SER A 26 -15.85 -3.93 -2.25
C SER A 26 -14.83 -4.64 -3.17
N PRO A 27 -15.27 -5.37 -4.21
CA PRO A 27 -14.38 -5.89 -5.24
C PRO A 27 -13.87 -4.80 -6.20
N ARG A 28 -14.41 -3.58 -6.15
CA ARG A 28 -14.09 -2.50 -7.10
C ARG A 28 -13.03 -1.54 -6.55
N LEU A 29 -12.12 -1.16 -7.43
CA LEU A 29 -10.97 -0.33 -7.11
C LEU A 29 -11.35 1.09 -6.66
N LEU A 30 -12.26 1.75 -7.39
CA LEU A 30 -12.74 3.09 -7.01
C LEU A 30 -13.56 3.11 -5.72
N ASP A 31 -14.29 2.04 -5.42
CA ASP A 31 -15.03 1.95 -4.16
C ASP A 31 -14.05 1.86 -2.99
N ALA A 32 -12.98 1.08 -3.13
CA ALA A 32 -11.92 0.94 -2.13
C ALA A 32 -11.22 2.27 -1.84
N ILE A 33 -10.75 2.93 -2.90
CA ILE A 33 -10.11 4.26 -2.83
C ILE A 33 -11.06 5.25 -2.19
N GLY A 34 -12.31 5.28 -2.65
CA GLY A 34 -13.35 6.15 -2.12
C GLY A 34 -13.64 5.93 -0.63
N ARG A 35 -13.66 4.68 -0.18
CA ARG A 35 -13.83 4.32 1.24
C ARG A 35 -12.63 4.73 2.07
N ALA A 36 -11.40 4.59 1.55
CA ALA A 36 -10.19 5.05 2.21
C ALA A 36 -10.18 6.58 2.35
N VAL A 37 -10.55 7.31 1.30
CA VAL A 37 -10.71 8.77 1.31
C VAL A 37 -11.78 9.20 2.31
N LEU A 38 -12.90 8.48 2.36
CA LEU A 38 -13.97 8.75 3.31
C LEU A 38 -13.49 8.60 4.77
N VAL A 39 -12.76 7.53 5.08
CA VAL A 39 -12.16 7.34 6.43
C VAL A 39 -11.21 8.49 6.77
N ALA A 40 -10.36 8.89 5.82
CA ALA A 40 -9.45 10.03 6.03
C ALA A 40 -10.23 11.33 6.29
N ASN A 41 -11.28 11.61 5.52
CA ASN A 41 -12.10 12.82 5.69
C ASN A 41 -12.89 12.83 7.01
N LEU A 42 -13.24 11.65 7.54
CA LEU A 42 -13.91 11.49 8.82
C LEU A 42 -13.00 11.74 10.03
N THR A 43 -11.69 11.90 9.83
CA THR A 43 -10.76 12.25 10.91
C THR A 43 -9.88 13.46 10.63
N ARG A 44 -9.70 13.84 9.36
CA ARG A 44 -8.85 14.96 8.95
C ARG A 44 -9.46 16.30 9.31
N THR A 45 -8.68 17.15 9.97
CA THR A 45 -9.10 18.50 10.39
C THR A 45 -8.46 19.63 9.61
N ARG A 46 -7.56 19.29 8.68
CA ARG A 46 -6.84 20.25 7.85
C ARG A 46 -7.52 20.47 6.51
N GLU A 47 -7.29 21.66 5.94
CA GLU A 47 -7.52 21.82 4.52
C GLU A 47 -6.56 20.92 3.74
N PRO A 48 -7.08 20.13 2.79
CA PRO A 48 -6.22 19.42 1.88
C PRO A 48 -5.44 20.43 1.05
N GLU A 49 -4.19 20.09 0.73
CA GLU A 49 -3.36 20.94 -0.12
C GLU A 49 -4.11 21.24 -1.43
N PRO A 50 -4.02 22.49 -1.92
CA PRO A 50 -4.62 22.81 -3.19
C PRO A 50 -3.99 21.95 -4.29
N ASP A 51 -4.76 21.68 -5.34
CA ASP A 51 -4.19 21.10 -6.55
C ASP A 51 -3.24 22.07 -7.26
N GLU A 52 -2.68 21.63 -8.39
CA GLU A 52 -1.74 22.41 -9.21
C GLU A 52 -2.33 23.75 -9.70
N THR A 53 -3.66 23.91 -9.65
CA THR A 53 -4.36 25.15 -10.04
C THR A 53 -4.59 26.10 -8.86
N GLY A 54 -4.18 25.72 -7.64
CA GLY A 54 -4.46 26.48 -6.42
C GLY A 54 -5.85 26.19 -5.85
N THR A 55 -6.60 25.23 -6.38
CA THR A 55 -7.97 24.92 -5.94
C THR A 55 -7.94 23.94 -4.76
N PRO A 56 -8.57 24.26 -3.60
CA PRO A 56 -8.60 23.34 -2.46
C PRO A 56 -9.31 22.03 -2.82
N ARG A 57 -8.67 20.88 -2.55
CA ARG A 57 -9.23 19.55 -2.84
C ARG A 57 -10.33 19.14 -1.85
N ARG A 58 -11.48 19.82 -1.85
CA ARG A 58 -12.55 19.56 -0.87
C ARG A 58 -13.37 18.31 -1.23
N PHE A 59 -13.29 17.31 -0.36
CA PHE A 59 -14.10 16.09 -0.44
C PHE A 59 -15.09 16.07 0.73
N SER A 60 -16.38 15.91 0.46
CA SER A 60 -17.39 15.74 1.52
C SER A 60 -17.41 14.30 2.03
N PRO A 61 -17.65 14.04 3.33
CA PRO A 61 -17.97 14.98 4.40
C PRO A 61 -16.76 15.73 4.95
N ASP A 62 -16.98 16.93 5.50
CA ASP A 62 -15.94 17.75 6.15
C ASP A 62 -16.22 17.92 7.64
N ILE A 63 -15.47 17.21 8.47
CA ILE A 63 -15.65 17.23 9.94
C ILE A 63 -15.28 18.56 10.58
N ARG A 64 -14.54 19.45 9.88
CA ARG A 64 -14.17 20.77 10.40
C ARG A 64 -15.39 21.61 10.74
N SER A 65 -16.46 21.47 9.96
CA SER A 65 -17.76 22.12 10.22
C SER A 65 -18.45 21.67 11.51
N LEU A 66 -17.96 20.60 12.14
CA LEU A 66 -18.47 20.08 13.41
C LEU A 66 -17.68 20.60 14.61
N LEU A 67 -16.42 21.02 14.41
CA LEU A 67 -15.53 21.47 15.47
C LEU A 67 -15.88 22.91 15.90
N PRO A 68 -15.83 23.24 17.21
CA PRO A 68 -15.90 24.62 17.70
C PRO A 68 -14.73 25.48 17.18
N ASP A 69 -14.89 26.80 17.12
CA ASP A 69 -13.84 27.69 16.58
C ASP A 69 -12.55 27.72 17.44
N ASP A 70 -12.66 27.43 18.74
CA ASP A 70 -11.57 27.48 19.72
C ASP A 70 -10.85 26.13 19.95
N HIS A 71 -11.13 25.12 19.13
CA HIS A 71 -10.52 23.80 19.30
C HIS A 71 -9.00 23.77 19.02
N THR A 72 -8.30 22.85 19.68
CA THR A 72 -6.91 22.49 19.34
C THR A 72 -6.83 21.04 18.89
N VAL A 73 -6.24 20.79 17.72
CA VAL A 73 -6.08 19.42 17.19
C VAL A 73 -4.78 18.82 17.71
N LEU A 74 -4.88 17.71 18.44
CA LEU A 74 -3.73 16.95 18.95
C LEU A 74 -3.32 15.83 17.98
N ARG A 75 -4.28 15.22 17.25
CA ARG A 75 -4.04 14.19 16.22
C ARG A 75 -5.24 14.08 15.28
N ASP A 76 -5.02 13.86 13.99
CA ASP A 76 -6.10 13.75 12.99
C ASP A 76 -5.80 12.75 11.84
N ALA A 77 -5.06 11.68 12.14
CA ALA A 77 -4.55 10.71 11.16
C ALA A 77 -4.81 9.25 11.56
N GLY A 78 -4.89 8.38 10.54
CA GLY A 78 -5.00 6.92 10.69
C GLY A 78 -6.35 6.44 11.24
N GLY A 79 -7.44 7.16 10.97
CA GLY A 79 -8.75 6.84 11.56
C GLY A 79 -8.89 7.21 13.04
N THR A 80 -7.92 7.97 13.58
CA THR A 80 -7.98 8.54 14.93
C THR A 80 -8.03 10.07 14.87
N LEU A 81 -8.94 10.66 15.64
CA LEU A 81 -9.06 12.11 15.87
C LEU A 81 -8.96 12.40 17.38
N ILE A 82 -8.03 13.25 17.79
CA ILE A 82 -7.88 13.73 19.16
C ILE A 82 -7.91 15.26 19.12
N VAL A 83 -8.94 15.84 19.72
CA VAL A 83 -9.14 17.28 19.80
C VAL A 83 -9.32 17.71 21.24
N ASP A 84 -8.71 18.84 21.57
CA ASP A 84 -8.88 19.56 22.81
C ASP A 84 -9.94 20.65 22.59
N LEU A 85 -11.01 20.60 23.39
CA LEU A 85 -12.14 21.53 23.33
C LEU A 85 -12.15 22.38 24.60
N PRO A 86 -11.78 23.68 24.50
CA PRO A 86 -11.79 24.58 25.65
C PRO A 86 -13.18 24.77 26.26
N GLY A 87 -13.16 25.21 27.52
CA GLY A 87 -14.30 25.81 28.17
C GLY A 87 -14.87 24.98 29.32
N PRO A 88 -15.67 25.62 30.19
CA PRO A 88 -16.18 24.96 31.38
C PRO A 88 -17.19 23.86 31.04
N GLY A 89 -17.01 22.70 31.64
CA GLY A 89 -17.91 21.56 31.52
C GLY A 89 -17.83 20.76 30.20
N ARG A 90 -18.72 19.76 30.07
CA ARG A 90 -18.66 18.73 29.01
C ARG A 90 -19.59 18.97 27.82
N GLU A 91 -20.21 20.14 27.70
CA GLU A 91 -21.25 20.40 26.70
C GLU A 91 -20.71 20.41 25.27
N ASN A 92 -19.62 21.14 25.02
CA ASN A 92 -18.97 21.20 23.71
C ASN A 92 -18.56 19.80 23.22
N ALA A 93 -17.93 19.01 24.10
CA ALA A 93 -17.55 17.63 23.82
C ALA A 93 -18.74 16.72 23.48
N ARG A 94 -19.84 16.82 24.24
CA ARG A 94 -21.07 16.06 24.00
C ARG A 94 -21.73 16.47 22.68
N ARG A 95 -21.84 17.78 22.42
CA ARG A 95 -22.44 18.31 21.18
C ARG A 95 -21.64 17.90 19.95
N PHE A 96 -20.32 18.05 20.00
CA PHE A 96 -19.42 17.60 18.94
C PHE A 96 -19.59 16.09 18.68
N THR A 97 -19.53 15.28 19.74
CA THR A 97 -19.65 13.81 19.65
C THR A 97 -21.00 13.38 19.08
N ALA A 98 -22.10 14.02 19.51
CA ALA A 98 -23.44 13.74 19.00
C ALA A 98 -23.56 14.05 17.50
N ARG A 99 -23.04 15.20 17.06
CA ARG A 99 -23.02 15.58 15.63
C ARG A 99 -22.14 14.63 14.81
N TYR A 100 -20.95 14.30 15.32
CA TYR A 100 -20.01 13.39 14.67
C TYR A 100 -20.60 11.99 14.48
N THR A 101 -21.12 11.39 15.56
CA THR A 101 -21.68 10.04 15.51
C THR A 101 -22.94 9.97 14.64
N ARG A 102 -23.74 11.05 14.59
CA ARG A 102 -24.87 11.16 13.65
C ARG A 102 -24.39 11.23 12.19
N LEU A 103 -23.43 12.12 11.89
CA LEU A 103 -22.83 12.21 10.55
C LEU A 103 -22.31 10.84 10.09
N LEU A 104 -21.56 10.15 10.95
CA LEU A 104 -21.02 8.83 10.63
C LEU A 104 -22.12 7.81 10.33
N ARG A 105 -23.20 7.80 11.14
CA ARG A 105 -24.36 6.91 10.93
C ARG A 105 -25.10 7.20 9.63
N ASP A 106 -25.24 8.48 9.28
CA ASP A 106 -25.90 8.89 8.04
C ASP A 106 -25.10 8.41 6.81
N ILE A 107 -23.78 8.27 6.94
CA ILE A 107 -22.89 7.80 5.87
C ILE A 107 -22.80 6.27 5.83
N THR A 108 -22.49 5.63 6.96
CA THR A 108 -22.20 4.19 7.01
C THR A 108 -22.46 3.57 8.38
N ALA A 109 -23.03 2.37 8.37
CA ALA A 109 -23.16 1.52 9.56
C ALA A 109 -21.96 0.57 9.76
N GLN A 110 -20.93 0.64 8.90
CA GLN A 110 -19.77 -0.27 8.93
C GLN A 110 -18.66 0.18 9.87
N LEU A 111 -18.57 1.49 10.08
CA LEU A 111 -17.56 2.08 10.94
C LEU A 111 -18.17 2.30 12.33
N SER A 112 -17.45 1.86 13.36
CA SER A 112 -17.85 2.06 14.76
C SER A 112 -16.88 3.03 15.43
N PRO A 113 -17.31 4.24 15.81
CA PRO A 113 -16.50 5.18 16.56
C PRO A 113 -16.39 4.75 18.02
N VAL A 114 -15.17 4.60 18.51
CA VAL A 114 -14.86 4.54 19.93
C VAL A 114 -14.57 5.97 20.38
N VAL A 115 -15.36 6.49 21.32
CA VAL A 115 -15.23 7.87 21.79
C VAL A 115 -14.89 7.90 23.27
N VAL A 116 -13.90 8.71 23.62
CA VAL A 116 -13.46 8.96 25.00
C VAL A 116 -13.50 10.47 25.26
N HIS A 117 -14.07 10.86 26.40
CA HIS A 117 -14.00 12.24 26.93
C HIS A 117 -13.12 12.25 28.18
N ILE A 118 -12.14 13.14 28.20
CA ILE A 118 -11.21 13.30 29.33
C ILE A 118 -11.19 14.78 29.72
N GLY A 119 -11.92 15.11 30.79
CA GLY A 119 -11.94 16.47 31.33
C GLY A 119 -10.68 16.79 32.12
N TYR A 120 -10.33 18.07 32.19
CA TYR A 120 -9.24 18.60 32.99
C TYR A 120 -9.57 19.99 33.53
N GLY A 121 -8.96 20.36 34.65
CA GLY A 121 -9.06 21.70 35.25
C GLY A 121 -10.39 21.99 35.97
N GLY A 122 -11.44 21.22 35.68
CA GLY A 122 -12.73 21.34 36.36
C GLY A 122 -12.74 20.68 37.75
N PRO A 123 -13.63 21.13 38.66
CA PRO A 123 -13.72 20.59 40.03
C PRO A 123 -14.14 19.11 40.08
N GLU A 124 -14.80 18.60 39.05
CA GLU A 124 -15.21 17.19 38.92
C GLU A 124 -14.21 16.34 38.12
N ASP A 125 -13.14 16.95 37.60
CA ASP A 125 -12.20 16.26 36.71
C ASP A 125 -11.02 15.66 37.48
N HIS A 126 -10.60 14.48 37.04
CA HIS A 126 -9.50 13.74 37.67
C HIS A 126 -8.11 14.23 37.25
N HIS A 127 -8.04 15.17 36.30
CA HIS A 127 -6.78 15.66 35.73
C HIS A 127 -6.63 17.14 36.02
N ALA A 128 -5.52 17.50 36.68
CA ALA A 128 -5.25 18.87 37.10
C ALA A 128 -5.07 19.83 35.90
N ASP A 129 -4.53 19.32 34.79
CA ASP A 129 -4.27 20.11 33.60
C ASP A 129 -4.40 19.28 32.31
N ARG A 130 -4.34 19.98 31.17
CA ARG A 130 -4.37 19.40 29.84
C ARG A 130 -3.29 18.34 29.61
N ARG A 131 -2.09 18.52 30.17
CA ARG A 131 -0.95 17.61 29.97
C ARG A 131 -1.22 16.26 30.65
N ALA A 132 -1.75 16.29 31.87
CA ALA A 132 -2.16 15.11 32.62
C ALA A 132 -3.29 14.35 31.90
N ALA A 133 -4.28 15.06 31.36
CA ALA A 133 -5.33 14.45 30.54
C ALA A 133 -4.78 13.82 29.25
N ALA A 134 -3.91 14.53 28.52
CA ALA A 134 -3.29 14.03 27.29
C ALA A 134 -2.34 12.84 27.51
N ALA A 135 -1.84 12.63 28.73
CA ALA A 135 -0.99 11.49 29.07
C ALA A 135 -1.76 10.16 29.12
N VAL A 136 -3.05 10.19 29.49
CA VAL A 136 -3.86 8.99 29.70
C VAL A 136 -4.76 8.63 28.51
N VAL A 137 -4.76 9.41 27.43
CA VAL A 137 -5.64 9.22 26.26
C VAL A 137 -5.52 7.80 25.68
N ASN A 138 -4.30 7.31 25.48
CA ASN A 138 -4.07 5.99 24.89
C ASN A 138 -4.61 4.87 25.77
N ASP A 139 -4.36 4.92 27.08
CA ASP A 139 -4.82 3.91 28.03
C ASP A 139 -6.36 3.88 28.08
N ARG A 140 -6.98 5.06 28.10
CA ARG A 140 -8.43 5.21 28.07
C ARG A 140 -9.02 4.68 26.77
N PHE A 141 -8.36 4.90 25.62
CA PHE A 141 -8.80 4.34 24.35
C PHE A 141 -8.75 2.81 24.34
N GLN A 142 -7.67 2.21 24.85
CA GLN A 142 -7.56 0.74 24.89
C GLN A 142 -8.65 0.14 25.78
N ALA A 143 -8.92 0.74 26.94
CA ALA A 143 -10.02 0.34 27.81
C ALA A 143 -11.40 0.51 27.13
N ALA A 144 -11.60 1.61 26.41
CA ALA A 144 -12.85 1.87 25.69
C ALA A 144 -13.04 0.91 24.51
N ARG A 145 -11.99 0.51 23.79
CA ARG A 145 -12.08 -0.46 22.68
C ARG A 145 -12.62 -1.82 23.13
N LEU A 146 -12.35 -2.24 24.37
CA LEU A 146 -12.81 -3.52 24.92
C LEU A 146 -14.29 -3.50 25.33
N THR A 147 -14.82 -2.32 25.66
CA THR A 147 -16.16 -2.15 26.24
C THR A 147 -17.14 -1.45 25.31
N ALA A 148 -16.65 -0.80 24.24
CA ALA A 148 -17.47 -0.10 23.27
C ALA A 148 -18.41 -1.09 22.57
N PRO A 149 -19.73 -0.89 22.68
CA PRO A 149 -20.68 -1.73 21.97
C PRO A 149 -20.45 -1.59 20.47
N LEU A 150 -20.48 -2.71 19.74
CA LEU A 150 -20.60 -2.66 18.29
C LEU A 150 -21.87 -1.89 17.96
N HIS A 151 -21.77 -0.94 17.02
CA HIS A 151 -22.95 -0.21 16.59
C HIS A 151 -23.99 -1.20 16.04
N LEU A 152 -25.14 -1.31 16.72
CA LEU A 152 -26.27 -2.05 16.20
C LEU A 152 -26.74 -1.36 14.92
N ALA A 153 -26.79 -2.10 13.82
CA ALA A 153 -27.35 -1.62 12.58
C ALA A 153 -28.83 -1.31 12.80
N VAL A 154 -29.20 -0.04 12.89
CA VAL A 154 -30.61 0.36 12.76
C VAL A 154 -30.90 0.34 11.26
N SER A 155 -31.37 -0.79 10.76
CA SER A 155 -31.95 -0.88 9.43
C SER A 155 -33.42 -1.22 9.57
N GLY A 156 -34.23 -0.18 9.69
CA GLY A 156 -35.68 -0.22 9.50
C GLY A 156 -36.05 0.63 8.29
N LEU A 157 -35.48 0.34 7.12
CA LEU A 157 -36.00 0.84 5.85
C LEU A 157 -36.55 -0.37 5.10
N GLY A 158 -37.79 -0.30 4.64
CA GLY A 158 -38.47 -1.34 3.85
C GLY A 158 -37.89 -1.49 2.44
N VAL A 159 -36.56 -1.60 2.33
CA VAL A 159 -35.85 -1.83 1.09
C VAL A 159 -35.68 -3.33 0.92
N THR A 160 -36.29 -3.88 -0.12
CA THR A 160 -36.30 -5.31 -0.42
C THR A 160 -35.16 -5.74 -1.36
N ALA A 161 -34.39 -4.80 -1.91
CA ALA A 161 -33.34 -5.10 -2.89
C ALA A 161 -31.93 -5.07 -2.26
N PRO A 162 -31.12 -6.12 -2.46
CA PRO A 162 -29.72 -6.11 -2.08
C PRO A 162 -28.90 -5.23 -3.03
N CYS A 163 -27.88 -4.59 -2.46
CA CYS A 163 -26.81 -3.89 -3.14
C CYS A 163 -25.98 -4.92 -3.92
N ASP A 164 -25.75 -4.67 -5.20
CA ASP A 164 -25.03 -5.59 -6.08
C ASP A 164 -23.52 -5.68 -5.74
N VAL A 165 -23.00 -4.73 -4.94
CA VAL A 165 -21.60 -4.68 -4.49
C VAL A 165 -21.40 -5.34 -3.13
N THR A 166 -22.25 -5.04 -2.16
CA THR A 166 -22.05 -5.39 -0.75
C THR A 166 -23.09 -6.36 -0.19
N GLY A 167 -24.15 -6.67 -0.95
CA GLY A 167 -25.30 -7.47 -0.50
C GLY A 167 -26.24 -6.79 0.50
N ARG A 168 -25.90 -5.58 0.95
CA ARG A 168 -26.66 -4.78 1.95
C ARG A 168 -27.89 -4.12 1.33
N PRO A 169 -28.85 -3.58 2.11
CA PRO A 169 -29.97 -2.85 1.54
C PRO A 169 -29.51 -1.72 0.59
N ALA A 170 -30.00 -1.72 -0.64
CA ALA A 170 -29.67 -0.69 -1.63
C ALA A 170 -30.34 0.65 -1.29
N GLY A 171 -29.57 1.74 -1.28
CA GLY A 171 -30.07 3.10 -1.05
C GLY A 171 -30.32 3.88 -2.35
N GLY A 172 -29.85 3.37 -3.49
CA GLY A 172 -30.00 4.01 -4.78
C GLY A 172 -29.56 3.12 -5.94
N VAL A 173 -29.59 3.69 -7.15
CA VAL A 173 -29.15 3.05 -8.38
C VAL A 173 -28.05 3.90 -8.99
N ASP A 174 -26.86 3.33 -9.13
CA ASP A 174 -25.76 3.95 -9.84
C ASP A 174 -25.90 3.69 -11.35
N ARG A 175 -25.77 4.77 -12.11
CA ARG A 175 -25.82 4.79 -13.59
C ARG A 175 -24.45 5.07 -14.21
N SER A 176 -23.38 5.11 -13.42
CA SER A 176 -22.04 5.46 -13.89
C SER A 176 -21.51 4.58 -15.03
N ARG A 177 -22.02 3.34 -15.17
CA ARG A 177 -21.72 2.46 -16.32
C ARG A 177 -22.44 2.83 -17.63
N GLU A 178 -23.34 3.81 -17.64
CA GLU A 178 -23.98 4.28 -18.88
C GLU A 178 -23.01 4.93 -19.87
N HIS A 179 -21.90 5.49 -19.41
CA HIS A 179 -20.97 6.26 -20.27
C HIS A 179 -19.95 5.39 -21.01
N GLY A 180 -19.71 4.15 -20.56
CA GLY A 180 -18.74 3.25 -21.20
C GLY A 180 -19.21 2.64 -22.54
N ILE A 181 -20.49 2.80 -22.91
CA ILE A 181 -21.09 2.10 -24.06
C ILE A 181 -21.59 3.09 -25.14
N LYS A 182 -21.63 4.40 -24.86
CA LYS A 182 -22.17 5.42 -25.77
C LYS A 182 -21.19 5.96 -26.82
N SER A 183 -20.00 5.36 -27.00
CA SER A 183 -19.20 5.76 -28.17
C SER A 183 -19.85 5.19 -29.44
N GLU A 184 -20.29 6.08 -30.33
CA GLU A 184 -20.92 5.72 -31.62
C GLU A 184 -20.02 4.83 -32.50
N HIS A 185 -18.74 4.67 -32.15
CA HIS A 185 -17.82 3.75 -32.79
C HIS A 185 -17.92 2.28 -32.35
N ASN A 186 -18.70 1.94 -31.32
CA ASN A 186 -19.00 0.52 -31.05
C ASN A 186 -19.91 -0.09 -32.14
N ALA A 187 -20.59 0.74 -32.95
CA ALA A 187 -21.31 0.31 -34.14
C ALA A 187 -20.40 0.04 -35.36
N ASN A 188 -19.20 0.66 -35.41
CA ASN A 188 -18.20 0.42 -36.47
C ASN A 188 -17.15 -0.62 -36.07
N ALA A 189 -16.84 -0.76 -34.78
CA ALA A 189 -16.09 -1.89 -34.24
C ALA A 189 -16.85 -3.21 -34.46
N LYS A 190 -18.19 -3.17 -34.34
CA LYS A 190 -19.09 -4.26 -34.73
C LYS A 190 -18.83 -4.73 -36.18
N ARG A 191 -18.77 -3.82 -37.16
CA ARG A 191 -18.49 -4.17 -38.57
C ARG A 191 -17.08 -4.70 -38.86
N ARG A 192 -16.07 -4.38 -38.02
CA ARG A 192 -14.69 -4.88 -38.18
C ARG A 192 -14.41 -6.16 -37.40
N LEU A 193 -15.22 -6.48 -36.38
CA LEU A 193 -15.16 -7.76 -35.65
C LEU A 193 -16.08 -8.84 -36.24
N ASP A 194 -17.00 -8.49 -37.13
CA ASP A 194 -17.89 -9.45 -37.81
C ASP A 194 -17.12 -10.45 -38.71
N ASP A 195 -15.82 -10.24 -38.97
CA ASP A 195 -14.93 -11.20 -39.64
C ASP A 195 -14.27 -12.22 -38.68
N ALA A 196 -14.55 -12.17 -37.37
CA ALA A 196 -14.00 -13.08 -36.37
C ALA A 196 -15.04 -13.48 -35.30
N VAL A 197 -15.94 -14.41 -35.65
CA VAL A 197 -16.70 -15.43 -34.86
C VAL A 197 -17.21 -15.15 -33.42
N GLU A 198 -16.94 -14.04 -32.74
CA GLU A 198 -17.30 -13.83 -31.31
C GLU A 198 -18.19 -12.59 -31.07
N GLY A 199 -19.02 -12.20 -32.05
CA GLY A 199 -19.86 -11.00 -31.99
C GLY A 199 -21.17 -11.10 -31.17
N GLU A 200 -21.67 -12.30 -30.87
CA GLU A 200 -23.01 -12.44 -30.26
C GLU A 200 -23.06 -12.29 -28.73
N HIS A 201 -21.94 -12.42 -28.01
CA HIS A 201 -21.94 -12.35 -26.54
C HIS A 201 -21.82 -10.92 -25.98
N LEU A 202 -21.15 -10.01 -26.71
CA LEU A 202 -20.91 -8.63 -26.27
C LEU A 202 -22.13 -7.71 -26.44
N ALA A 203 -23.04 -8.01 -27.37
CA ALA A 203 -24.22 -7.20 -27.65
C ALA A 203 -25.33 -7.27 -26.59
N ARG A 204 -25.23 -8.18 -25.60
CA ARG A 204 -26.18 -8.30 -24.48
C ARG A 204 -25.81 -7.49 -23.23
N LEU A 205 -24.65 -6.82 -23.22
CA LEU A 205 -24.24 -5.95 -22.11
C LEU A 205 -24.93 -4.58 -22.26
N GLY A 206 -26.24 -4.56 -21.98
CA GLY A 206 -27.01 -3.31 -21.88
C GLY A 206 -26.48 -2.39 -20.79
N THR A 207 -27.06 -1.19 -20.69
CA THR A 207 -26.86 -0.25 -19.57
C THR A 207 -27.02 -0.98 -18.23
N VAL A 208 -25.91 -1.36 -17.60
CA VAL A 208 -25.92 -2.06 -16.31
C VAL A 208 -26.09 -1.01 -15.22
N HIS A 209 -27.34 -0.79 -14.83
CA HIS A 209 -27.67 -0.11 -13.60
C HIS A 209 -27.26 -0.99 -12.42
N GLU A 210 -26.50 -0.44 -11.48
CA GLU A 210 -26.09 -1.16 -10.28
C GLU A 210 -26.86 -0.61 -9.09
N ARG A 211 -27.56 -1.46 -8.35
CA ARG A 211 -28.17 -1.11 -7.07
C ARG A 211 -27.05 -1.02 -6.05
N VAL A 212 -26.93 0.13 -5.40
CA VAL A 212 -25.84 0.41 -4.47
C VAL A 212 -26.37 0.86 -3.12
N SER A 213 -25.71 0.43 -2.05
CA SER A 213 -25.94 0.99 -0.72
C SER A 213 -25.42 2.43 -0.66
N HIS A 214 -25.97 3.25 0.25
CA HIS A 214 -25.62 4.68 0.34
C HIS A 214 -24.11 4.91 0.52
N ASP A 215 -23.47 4.11 1.38
CA ASP A 215 -22.03 4.15 1.63
C ASP A 215 -21.19 3.83 0.37
N VAL A 216 -21.63 2.90 -0.47
CA VAL A 216 -20.99 2.60 -1.76
C VAL A 216 -21.12 3.79 -2.72
N ALA A 217 -22.31 4.39 -2.82
CA ALA A 217 -22.52 5.53 -3.70
C ALA A 217 -21.65 6.74 -3.30
N VAL A 218 -21.62 7.06 -2.00
CA VAL A 218 -20.77 8.13 -1.44
C VAL A 218 -19.30 7.84 -1.69
N ALA A 219 -18.83 6.64 -1.32
CA ALA A 219 -17.46 6.24 -1.53
C ALA A 219 -17.07 6.34 -3.01
N ARG A 220 -17.87 5.79 -3.92
CA ARG A 220 -17.56 5.81 -5.35
C ARG A 220 -17.48 7.24 -5.91
N GLY A 221 -18.34 8.14 -5.45
CA GLY A 221 -18.23 9.58 -5.74
C GLY A 221 -16.86 10.13 -5.34
N LEU A 222 -16.49 9.91 -4.07
CA LEU A 222 -15.19 10.34 -3.52
C LEU A 222 -14.00 9.71 -4.26
N GLY A 223 -14.10 8.42 -4.60
CA GLY A 223 -13.05 7.71 -5.33
C GLY A 223 -12.84 8.28 -6.74
N ARG A 224 -13.91 8.70 -7.43
CA ARG A 224 -13.81 9.39 -8.72
C ARG A 224 -13.22 10.78 -8.59
N ASP A 225 -13.66 11.54 -7.59
CA ASP A 225 -13.16 12.90 -7.37
C ASP A 225 -11.67 12.86 -7.03
N TRP A 226 -11.29 11.98 -6.10
CA TRP A 226 -9.90 11.74 -5.74
C TRP A 226 -9.08 11.26 -6.94
N HIS A 227 -9.61 10.32 -7.74
CA HIS A 227 -8.92 9.87 -8.95
C HIS A 227 -8.61 11.04 -9.89
N ARG A 228 -9.58 11.92 -10.17
CA ARG A 228 -9.36 13.11 -11.02
C ARG A 228 -8.33 14.06 -10.43
N SER A 229 -8.37 14.32 -9.12
CA SER A 229 -7.43 15.24 -8.46
C SER A 229 -5.99 14.72 -8.42
N TYR A 230 -5.79 13.40 -8.33
CA TYR A 230 -4.47 12.81 -8.14
C TYR A 230 -3.84 12.25 -9.42
N GLU A 231 -4.64 11.97 -10.46
CA GLU A 231 -4.15 11.38 -11.70
C GLU A 231 -3.07 12.24 -12.39
N SER A 232 -3.34 13.53 -12.61
CA SER A 232 -2.38 14.43 -13.26
C SER A 232 -1.09 14.55 -12.45
N THR A 233 -1.20 14.77 -11.14
CA THR A 233 -0.06 14.95 -10.24
C THR A 233 0.83 13.72 -10.17
N TRP A 234 0.22 12.53 -10.08
CA TRP A 234 0.97 11.27 -9.98
C TRP A 234 1.59 10.85 -11.31
N LEU A 235 0.93 11.13 -12.43
CA LEU A 235 1.47 10.85 -13.77
C LEU A 235 2.41 11.95 -14.29
N GLY A 236 2.58 13.05 -13.55
CA GLY A 236 3.40 14.18 -13.97
C GLY A 236 2.86 14.86 -15.23
N GLY A 237 1.53 14.84 -15.43
CA GLY A 237 0.87 15.46 -16.58
C GLY A 237 0.93 14.68 -17.90
N ASP A 238 1.45 13.45 -17.94
CA ASP A 238 1.45 12.64 -19.17
C ASP A 238 0.03 12.18 -19.54
N THR A 239 -0.59 12.90 -20.48
CA THR A 239 -1.97 12.66 -20.94
C THR A 239 -2.13 11.37 -21.74
N ARG A 240 -1.03 10.70 -22.13
CA ARG A 240 -1.07 9.39 -22.80
C ARG A 240 -1.25 8.25 -21.81
N LEU A 241 -1.04 8.52 -20.53
CA LEU A 241 -1.15 7.57 -19.44
C LEU A 241 -2.39 7.87 -18.61
N ARG A 242 -2.86 6.86 -17.89
CA ARG A 242 -3.94 7.02 -16.91
C ARG A 242 -3.80 6.03 -15.77
N LEU A 243 -4.38 6.37 -14.64
CA LEU A 243 -4.49 5.46 -13.51
C LEU A 243 -5.66 4.50 -13.71
N PRO A 244 -5.50 3.22 -13.35
CA PRO A 244 -6.56 2.24 -13.49
C PRO A 244 -7.72 2.55 -12.53
N THR A 245 -8.93 2.50 -13.08
CA THR A 245 -10.21 2.66 -12.36
C THR A 245 -10.89 1.31 -12.07
N GLU A 246 -10.47 0.26 -12.77
CA GLU A 246 -10.98 -1.10 -12.65
C GLU A 246 -9.79 -2.06 -12.55
N VAL A 247 -10.00 -3.19 -11.90
CA VAL A 247 -8.96 -4.20 -11.68
C VAL A 247 -8.43 -4.76 -13.00
N ASP A 248 -9.28 -4.92 -14.01
CA ASP A 248 -8.89 -5.39 -15.35
C ASP A 248 -7.96 -4.41 -16.10
N HIS A 249 -7.87 -3.16 -15.65
CA HIS A 249 -6.96 -2.17 -16.23
C HIS A 249 -5.51 -2.30 -15.72
N LEU A 250 -5.24 -3.17 -14.74
CA LEU A 250 -3.89 -3.40 -14.19
C LEU A 250 -2.99 -4.25 -15.09
N GLY A 251 -3.43 -4.59 -16.30
CA GLY A 251 -2.71 -5.46 -17.23
C GLY A 251 -3.20 -6.91 -17.13
N ARG A 252 -3.76 -7.42 -18.23
CA ARG A 252 -4.10 -8.84 -18.38
C ARG A 252 -3.45 -9.37 -19.65
N SER A 253 -2.70 -10.46 -19.50
CA SER A 253 -2.30 -11.28 -20.63
C SER A 253 -3.43 -12.27 -20.90
N ILE A 254 -4.15 -12.10 -22.02
CA ILE A 254 -5.17 -13.08 -22.45
C ILE A 254 -4.46 -14.40 -22.74
N GLY A 255 -4.82 -15.48 -22.03
CA GLY A 255 -4.24 -16.82 -22.20
C GLY A 255 -3.21 -17.24 -21.14
N ASP A 256 -2.64 -16.28 -20.39
CA ASP A 256 -1.78 -16.58 -19.22
C ASP A 256 -2.57 -16.50 -17.91
N VAL A 257 -2.02 -17.11 -16.85
CA VAL A 257 -2.58 -17.05 -15.49
C VAL A 257 -2.61 -15.61 -15.00
N SER A 258 -3.70 -14.90 -15.26
CA SER A 258 -3.90 -13.51 -14.86
C SER A 258 -3.98 -13.43 -13.33
N SER A 259 -2.90 -12.98 -12.71
CA SER A 259 -2.78 -12.83 -11.26
C SER A 259 -2.48 -11.38 -10.91
N LEU A 260 -3.03 -10.95 -9.78
CA LEU A 260 -2.81 -9.62 -9.22
C LEU A 260 -2.02 -9.77 -7.93
N ALA A 261 -1.23 -8.76 -7.61
CA ALA A 261 -0.64 -8.64 -6.29
C ALA A 261 -1.27 -7.47 -5.54
N VAL A 262 -1.53 -7.69 -4.25
CA VAL A 262 -1.76 -6.65 -3.26
C VAL A 262 -0.50 -6.54 -2.43
N LEU A 263 0.02 -5.32 -2.29
CA LEU A 263 1.17 -4.99 -1.46
C LEU A 263 0.71 -4.05 -0.37
N HIS A 264 1.13 -4.30 0.85
CA HIS A 264 0.84 -3.45 2.00
C HIS A 264 2.15 -3.13 2.69
N LEU A 265 2.44 -1.84 2.76
CA LEU A 265 3.62 -1.27 3.38
C LEU A 265 3.17 -0.50 4.62
N ASP A 266 3.80 -0.79 5.74
CA ASP A 266 3.48 -0.21 7.04
C ASP A 266 4.80 0.06 7.79
N PHE A 267 5.03 1.30 8.25
CA PHE A 267 6.28 1.68 8.91
C PHE A 267 6.52 0.90 10.22
N ASN A 268 7.76 0.49 10.44
CA ASN A 268 8.12 -0.38 11.56
C ASN A 268 8.27 0.43 12.86
N GLY A 269 7.54 0.03 13.90
CA GLY A 269 7.74 0.54 15.26
C GLY A 269 7.38 2.02 15.42
N LEU A 270 6.51 2.57 14.58
CA LEU A 270 6.20 4.00 14.59
C LEU A 270 5.60 4.45 15.93
N GLY A 271 4.72 3.64 16.56
CA GLY A 271 4.17 3.93 17.88
C GLY A 271 5.25 4.09 18.95
N ASP A 272 6.21 3.15 19.00
CA ASP A 272 7.34 3.18 19.94
C ASP A 272 8.30 4.34 19.64
N LEU A 273 8.51 4.67 18.36
CA LEU A 273 9.31 5.82 17.93
C LEU A 273 8.67 7.14 18.38
N LEU A 274 7.36 7.31 18.16
CA LEU A 274 6.61 8.48 18.60
C LEU A 274 6.59 8.61 20.12
N GLN A 275 6.47 7.50 20.85
CA GLN A 275 6.53 7.51 22.31
C GLN A 275 7.90 7.94 22.83
N ARG A 276 8.99 7.38 22.26
CA ARG A 276 10.36 7.78 22.61
C ARG A 276 10.62 9.25 22.26
N PHE A 277 10.20 9.69 21.07
CA PHE A 277 10.32 11.09 20.67
C PHE A 277 9.57 12.03 21.62
N ARG A 278 8.35 11.66 22.04
CA ARG A 278 7.60 12.41 23.06
C ARG A 278 8.34 12.48 24.39
N ALA A 279 8.98 11.38 24.82
CA ALA A 279 9.77 11.36 26.04
C ALA A 279 11.02 12.27 25.94
N GLU A 280 11.72 12.25 24.79
CA GLU A 280 12.85 13.15 24.51
C GLU A 280 12.43 14.62 24.55
N LEU A 281 11.29 14.97 23.96
CA LEU A 281 10.75 16.33 24.01
C LEU A 281 10.37 16.74 25.44
N GLY A 282 9.72 15.84 26.20
CA GLY A 282 9.28 16.11 27.57
C GLY A 282 10.43 16.25 28.58
N GLY A 283 11.62 15.72 28.26
CA GLY A 283 12.84 15.89 29.05
C GLY A 283 13.58 17.22 28.77
N ARG A 284 13.20 17.96 27.73
CA ARG A 284 13.75 19.30 27.45
C ARG A 284 13.09 20.29 28.40
N THR A 285 13.90 21.05 29.13
CA THR A 285 13.46 22.09 30.09
C THR A 285 12.91 23.35 29.43
N ASP A 286 12.91 23.43 28.10
CA ASP A 286 12.46 24.60 27.36
C ASP A 286 10.92 24.70 27.34
N PRO A 287 10.31 25.69 28.01
CA PRO A 287 8.87 25.90 28.01
C PRO A 287 8.31 26.25 26.62
N ALA A 288 9.15 26.62 25.65
CA ALA A 288 8.75 27.01 24.31
C ALA A 288 8.42 25.81 23.40
N VAL A 289 8.81 24.58 23.75
CA VAL A 289 8.58 23.40 22.91
C VAL A 289 7.16 22.88 23.11
N ASP A 290 6.27 23.25 22.19
CA ASP A 290 4.95 22.65 22.10
C ASP A 290 5.08 21.20 21.57
N THR A 291 5.05 20.24 22.50
CA THR A 291 5.17 18.81 22.20
C THR A 291 4.10 18.34 21.21
N ALA A 292 2.89 18.91 21.25
CA ALA A 292 1.82 18.54 20.33
C ALA A 292 2.15 19.03 18.91
N PHE A 293 2.69 20.24 18.78
CA PHE A 293 3.14 20.78 17.50
C PHE A 293 4.26 19.96 16.86
N GLU A 294 5.27 19.54 17.64
CA GLU A 294 6.38 18.73 17.12
C GLU A 294 5.94 17.31 16.70
N LEU A 295 5.08 16.65 17.49
CA LEU A 295 4.51 15.35 17.12
C LEU A 295 3.64 15.45 15.86
N LYS A 296 2.92 16.56 15.72
CA LYS A 296 2.12 16.87 14.54
C LYS A 296 3.01 17.05 13.30
N LYS A 297 4.13 17.78 13.43
CA LYS A 297 5.12 17.96 12.35
C LYS A 297 5.69 16.63 11.87
N VAL A 298 6.08 15.74 12.80
CA VAL A 298 6.54 14.38 12.45
C VAL A 298 5.46 13.60 11.71
N SER A 299 4.21 13.65 12.20
CA SER A 299 3.09 12.95 11.56
C SER A 299 2.87 13.44 10.12
N ASP A 300 3.08 14.73 9.87
CA ASP A 300 3.00 15.33 8.53
C ASP A 300 4.15 14.88 7.64
N ASP A 301 5.37 14.82 8.18
CA ASP A 301 6.54 14.30 7.45
C ASP A 301 6.32 12.85 7.02
N ILE A 302 5.70 12.02 7.87
CA ILE A 302 5.37 10.63 7.55
C ILE A 302 4.27 10.57 6.48
N ALA A 303 3.22 11.39 6.59
CA ALA A 303 2.17 11.43 5.57
C ALA A 303 2.72 11.86 4.20
N ARG A 304 3.59 12.88 4.16
CA ARG A 304 4.32 13.32 2.96
C ARG A 304 5.20 12.22 2.41
N LEU A 305 5.91 11.49 3.26
CA LEU A 305 6.75 10.35 2.88
C LEU A 305 5.93 9.26 2.17
N THR A 306 4.77 8.89 2.73
CA THR A 306 3.86 7.87 2.18
C THR A 306 3.27 8.29 0.84
N GLU A 307 2.80 9.52 0.72
CA GLU A 307 2.28 10.08 -0.54
C GLU A 307 3.39 10.24 -1.59
N GLY A 308 4.57 10.67 -1.17
CA GLY A 308 5.77 10.75 -2.00
C GLY A 308 6.19 9.39 -2.55
N LEU A 309 6.13 8.34 -1.75
CA LEU A 309 6.41 6.97 -2.18
C LEU A 309 5.37 6.48 -3.20
N ALA A 310 4.08 6.71 -2.95
CA ALA A 310 3.02 6.37 -3.90
C ALA A 310 3.22 7.07 -5.26
N THR A 311 3.53 8.36 -5.23
CA THR A 311 3.84 9.16 -6.42
C THR A 311 5.07 8.64 -7.15
N ALA A 312 6.17 8.38 -6.42
CA ALA A 312 7.41 7.87 -6.98
C ALA A 312 7.23 6.50 -7.65
N LEU A 313 6.42 5.62 -7.05
CA LEU A 313 6.08 4.31 -7.59
C LEU A 313 5.33 4.42 -8.93
N ILE A 314 4.28 5.25 -8.97
CA ILE A 314 3.52 5.49 -10.21
C ILE A 314 4.45 6.01 -11.30
N ARG A 315 5.27 7.03 -11.01
CA ARG A 315 6.19 7.64 -11.98
C ARG A 315 7.23 6.64 -12.47
N ALA A 316 7.79 5.83 -11.58
CA ALA A 316 8.78 4.83 -11.95
C ALA A 316 8.20 3.76 -12.88
N VAL A 317 7.02 3.22 -12.57
CA VAL A 317 6.36 2.21 -13.43
C VAL A 317 5.93 2.84 -14.76
N SER A 318 5.42 4.07 -14.72
CA SER A 318 5.02 4.83 -15.91
C SER A 318 6.21 5.07 -16.85
N GLY A 319 7.34 5.53 -16.32
CA GLY A 319 8.57 5.76 -17.09
C GLY A 319 9.19 4.48 -17.66
N ALA A 320 8.85 3.32 -17.12
CA ALA A 320 9.28 2.03 -17.66
C ALA A 320 8.42 1.53 -18.83
N ILE A 321 7.24 2.13 -19.09
CA ILE A 321 6.37 1.74 -20.21
C ILE A 321 7.01 2.17 -21.53
N THR A 322 7.29 1.19 -22.38
CA THR A 322 7.84 1.40 -23.74
C THR A 322 6.82 0.99 -24.80
N LYS A 323 7.17 1.13 -26.09
CA LYS A 323 6.33 0.66 -27.20
C LYS A 323 7.05 -0.44 -27.99
N GLU A 324 6.36 -1.54 -28.22
CA GLU A 324 6.76 -2.60 -29.15
C GLU A 324 5.69 -2.74 -30.24
N ASN A 325 6.07 -2.56 -31.51
CA ASN A 325 5.14 -2.54 -32.64
C ASN A 325 3.96 -1.57 -32.42
N GLY A 326 4.24 -0.40 -31.82
CA GLY A 326 3.25 0.63 -31.51
C GLY A 326 2.35 0.35 -30.29
N LYS A 327 2.47 -0.81 -29.65
CA LYS A 327 1.68 -1.18 -28.46
C LYS A 327 2.49 -0.97 -27.18
N PRO A 328 1.88 -0.46 -26.09
CA PRO A 328 2.58 -0.30 -24.83
C PRO A 328 2.99 -1.66 -24.26
N VAL A 329 4.20 -1.71 -23.70
CA VAL A 329 4.76 -2.92 -23.10
C VAL A 329 5.74 -2.55 -21.98
N LEU A 330 5.73 -3.33 -20.91
CA LEU A 330 6.78 -3.39 -19.91
C LEU A 330 7.59 -4.66 -20.19
N ILE A 331 8.90 -4.50 -20.38
CA ILE A 331 9.81 -5.61 -20.67
C ILE A 331 10.78 -5.73 -19.50
N GLY A 332 10.72 -6.86 -18.79
CA GLY A 332 11.70 -7.16 -17.76
C GLY A 332 13.08 -7.42 -18.34
N ARG A 333 14.13 -7.10 -17.58
CA ARG A 333 15.49 -7.55 -17.90
C ARG A 333 15.52 -9.07 -17.89
N CYS A 334 15.90 -9.67 -19.01
CA CYS A 334 16.27 -11.07 -19.06
C CYS A 334 17.78 -11.17 -19.07
N GLY A 335 18.33 -12.14 -18.33
CA GLY A 335 19.76 -12.40 -18.21
C GLY A 335 20.40 -12.85 -19.52
N ASN A 336 20.60 -11.90 -20.44
CA ASN A 336 21.78 -11.73 -21.25
C ASN A 336 21.64 -10.42 -22.05
N ARG A 337 22.69 -9.60 -22.00
CA ARG A 337 22.86 -8.31 -22.70
C ARG A 337 22.17 -8.30 -24.07
N PHE A 338 21.42 -7.22 -24.32
CA PHE A 338 21.34 -6.53 -25.62
C PHE A 338 21.62 -7.47 -26.81
N VAL A 339 20.66 -8.34 -27.15
CA VAL A 339 20.69 -8.96 -28.48
C VAL A 339 20.19 -7.86 -29.42
N PRO A 340 21.02 -7.34 -30.34
CA PRO A 340 20.56 -6.37 -31.33
C PRO A 340 19.36 -6.96 -32.09
N HIS A 341 18.40 -6.10 -32.45
CA HIS A 341 17.07 -6.38 -33.03
C HIS A 341 16.99 -7.25 -34.31
N HIS A 342 18.00 -8.06 -34.64
CA HIS A 342 18.04 -8.87 -35.85
C HIS A 342 17.99 -10.38 -35.65
N ILE A 343 17.90 -10.88 -34.41
CA ILE A 343 17.58 -12.28 -34.18
C ILE A 343 16.10 -12.39 -33.84
N LYS A 344 15.30 -12.72 -34.86
CA LYS A 344 13.96 -13.29 -34.67
C LYS A 344 14.13 -14.63 -33.95
N ASP A 345 13.25 -14.89 -33.00
CA ASP A 345 13.02 -16.13 -32.25
C ASP A 345 13.70 -16.32 -30.87
N THR A 346 12.82 -16.36 -29.86
CA THR A 346 12.75 -17.34 -28.75
C THR A 346 13.36 -17.08 -27.38
N THR A 347 13.81 -15.87 -27.02
CA THR A 347 14.00 -15.57 -25.58
C THR A 347 12.67 -15.11 -24.96
N PRO A 348 12.03 -15.89 -24.05
CA PRO A 348 10.81 -15.46 -23.40
C PRO A 348 11.13 -14.33 -22.43
N SER A 349 10.95 -13.09 -22.89
CA SER A 349 10.88 -11.95 -21.98
C SER A 349 9.57 -12.01 -21.24
N VAL A 350 9.63 -12.02 -19.90
CA VAL A 350 8.44 -11.76 -19.09
C VAL A 350 8.05 -10.32 -19.39
N SER A 351 6.91 -10.16 -20.06
CA SER A 351 6.39 -8.85 -20.45
C SER A 351 4.96 -8.67 -19.95
N VAL A 352 4.67 -7.46 -19.48
CA VAL A 352 3.31 -7.03 -19.18
C VAL A 352 2.87 -6.14 -20.33
N ARG A 353 1.67 -6.36 -20.86
CA ARG A 353 1.03 -5.44 -21.82
C ARG A 353 0.00 -4.60 -21.07
N PRO A 354 0.33 -3.33 -20.75
CA PRO A 354 -0.63 -2.42 -20.12
C PRO A 354 -1.94 -2.33 -20.91
N THR A 355 -3.05 -2.22 -20.19
CA THR A 355 -4.37 -2.12 -20.82
C THR A 355 -4.53 -0.78 -21.51
N VAL A 356 -4.73 -0.82 -22.83
CA VAL A 356 -5.04 0.35 -23.66
C VAL A 356 -6.54 0.61 -23.60
N VAL A 357 -6.94 1.85 -23.34
CA VAL A 357 -8.35 2.22 -23.28
C VAL A 357 -8.63 3.48 -24.08
N ALA A 358 -9.72 3.42 -24.83
CA ALA A 358 -10.22 4.56 -25.59
C ALA A 358 -10.83 5.61 -24.65
N GLY A 359 -10.43 6.88 -24.85
CA GLY A 359 -11.10 8.05 -24.29
C GLY A 359 -12.38 8.41 -25.05
N ASP A 360 -12.88 9.62 -24.78
CA ASP A 360 -14.15 10.10 -25.33
C ASP A 360 -14.10 10.28 -26.86
N ASP A 361 -12.94 10.69 -27.42
CA ASP A 361 -12.62 10.54 -28.85
C ASP A 361 -11.73 9.29 -29.06
N PRO A 362 -12.29 8.14 -29.49
CA PRO A 362 -11.53 6.88 -29.63
C PRO A 362 -10.47 6.92 -30.73
N ILE A 363 -10.45 7.95 -31.58
CA ILE A 363 -9.45 8.14 -32.63
C ILE A 363 -8.28 9.00 -32.13
N LYS A 364 -8.50 9.86 -31.13
CA LYS A 364 -7.48 10.79 -30.60
C LYS A 364 -7.00 10.46 -29.18
N ASP A 365 -7.82 9.81 -28.36
CA ASP A 365 -7.60 9.70 -26.91
C ASP A 365 -7.33 8.27 -26.46
N ILE A 366 -6.46 7.55 -27.17
CA ILE A 366 -6.02 6.22 -26.73
C ILE A 366 -5.01 6.39 -25.59
N THR A 367 -5.42 6.01 -24.38
CA THR A 367 -4.62 6.13 -23.17
C THR A 367 -4.18 4.76 -22.65
N THR A 368 -3.00 4.70 -22.04
CA THR A 368 -2.43 3.48 -21.48
C THR A 368 -2.60 3.47 -19.98
N SER A 369 -3.24 2.42 -19.44
CA SER A 369 -3.42 2.27 -18.01
C SER A 369 -2.13 1.80 -17.36
N VAL A 370 -1.63 2.54 -16.37
CA VAL A 370 -0.42 2.16 -15.63
C VAL A 370 -0.74 0.92 -14.77
N PRO A 371 0.02 -0.20 -14.87
CA PRO A 371 -0.33 -1.48 -14.23
C PRO A 371 -0.03 -1.52 -12.71
N VAL A 372 -0.18 -0.38 -12.03
CA VAL A 372 -0.03 -0.23 -10.57
C VAL A 372 -1.01 0.84 -10.08
N ARG A 373 -1.62 0.60 -8.91
CA ARG A 373 -2.59 1.50 -8.29
C ARG A 373 -2.48 1.54 -6.78
N PRO A 374 -2.09 2.68 -6.19
CA PRO A 374 -2.32 2.94 -4.78
C PRO A 374 -3.83 2.95 -4.48
N ILE A 375 -4.23 2.19 -3.45
CA ILE A 375 -5.60 2.08 -2.94
C ILE A 375 -5.74 2.89 -1.65
N VAL A 376 -4.80 2.71 -0.73
CA VAL A 376 -4.73 3.45 0.54
C VAL A 376 -3.41 4.20 0.56
N VAL A 377 -3.47 5.50 0.78
CA VAL A 377 -2.33 6.40 1.00
C VAL A 377 -2.70 7.25 2.22
N ALA A 378 -2.37 6.78 3.42
CA ALA A 378 -2.85 7.43 4.64
C ALA A 378 -1.88 7.22 5.81
N GLY A 379 -1.35 8.32 6.35
CA GLY A 379 -0.44 8.25 7.50
C GLY A 379 0.78 7.40 7.15
N ASP A 380 0.97 6.32 7.88
CA ASP A 380 2.03 5.32 7.73
C ASP A 380 1.68 4.12 6.83
N ASP A 381 0.42 4.02 6.39
CA ASP A 381 -0.06 2.91 5.57
C ASP A 381 -0.07 3.25 4.08
N LEU A 382 0.58 2.40 3.28
CA LEU A 382 0.46 2.38 1.83
C LEU A 382 0.02 1.00 1.35
N THR A 383 -1.15 0.93 0.71
CA THR A 383 -1.61 -0.29 0.04
C THR A 383 -1.68 -0.08 -1.46
N VAL A 384 -1.04 -0.97 -2.21
CA VAL A 384 -0.90 -0.90 -3.67
C VAL A 384 -1.40 -2.20 -4.29
N MET A 385 -2.06 -2.09 -5.43
CA MET A 385 -2.43 -3.23 -6.26
C MET A 385 -1.75 -3.13 -7.63
N CYS A 386 -1.22 -4.23 -8.13
CA CYS A 386 -0.54 -4.26 -9.44
C CYS A 386 -0.72 -5.62 -10.14
N ASP A 387 -0.31 -5.70 -11.41
CA ASP A 387 -0.03 -7.00 -12.03
C ASP A 387 0.97 -7.75 -11.14
N ALA A 388 0.72 -9.03 -10.85
CA ALA A 388 1.56 -9.80 -9.93
C ALA A 388 3.03 -9.81 -10.37
N ARG A 389 3.31 -9.68 -11.67
CA ARG A 389 4.67 -9.65 -12.22
C ARG A 389 5.51 -8.48 -11.74
N LEU A 390 4.87 -7.39 -11.33
CA LEU A 390 5.52 -6.17 -10.90
C LEU A 390 5.81 -6.15 -9.40
N ALA A 391 5.17 -7.01 -8.60
CA ALA A 391 5.12 -6.88 -7.15
C ALA A 391 6.50 -6.77 -6.49
N TRP A 392 7.43 -7.67 -6.83
CA TRP A 392 8.76 -7.66 -6.23
C TRP A 392 9.65 -6.51 -6.70
N SER A 393 9.50 -6.06 -7.96
CA SER A 393 10.21 -4.88 -8.46
C SER A 393 9.70 -3.59 -7.81
N VAL A 394 8.38 -3.50 -7.60
CA VAL A 394 7.73 -2.42 -6.83
C VAL A 394 8.21 -2.42 -5.38
N ALA A 395 8.27 -3.59 -4.72
CA ALA A 395 8.76 -3.71 -3.35
C ALA A 395 10.25 -3.35 -3.23
N ARG A 396 11.10 -3.83 -4.15
CA ARG A 396 12.53 -3.47 -4.23
C ARG A 396 12.69 -1.96 -4.37
N PHE A 397 11.98 -1.35 -5.32
CA PHE A 397 12.01 0.09 -5.51
C PHE A 397 11.58 0.85 -4.26
N ALA A 398 10.53 0.41 -3.56
CA ALA A 398 10.09 1.09 -2.34
C ALA A 398 11.17 1.09 -1.25
N ILE A 399 11.85 -0.05 -1.06
CA ILE A 399 12.99 -0.16 -0.12
C ILE A 399 14.12 0.78 -0.54
N GLU A 400 14.56 0.71 -1.80
CA GLU A 400 15.64 1.56 -2.33
C GLU A 400 15.32 3.05 -2.26
N TRP A 401 14.07 3.41 -2.50
CA TRP A 401 13.61 4.79 -2.42
C TRP A 401 13.65 5.32 -0.99
N LEU A 402 13.27 4.51 0.00
CA LEU A 402 13.33 4.87 1.42
C LEU A 402 14.77 4.88 1.97
N ASP A 403 15.64 4.04 1.42
CA ASP A 403 17.07 3.92 1.78
C ASP A 403 17.97 4.96 1.07
N ALA A 404 17.40 5.88 0.30
CA ALA A 404 18.19 6.87 -0.44
C ALA A 404 19.04 7.74 0.51
N ASP A 405 20.23 8.12 0.01
CA ASP A 405 21.17 8.93 0.78
C ASP A 405 20.58 10.32 1.09
N PRO A 406 20.43 10.69 2.37
CA PRO A 406 19.98 12.02 2.76
C PRO A 406 20.77 13.17 2.13
N ALA A 407 22.07 12.98 1.88
CA ALA A 407 22.92 13.99 1.25
C ALA A 407 22.54 14.27 -0.22
N ALA A 408 21.80 13.36 -0.87
CA ALA A 408 21.34 13.50 -2.24
C ALA A 408 19.89 14.04 -2.34
N LEU A 409 19.23 14.32 -1.21
CA LEU A 409 17.84 14.79 -1.19
C LEU A 409 17.79 16.31 -1.28
N ALA A 410 16.95 16.83 -2.18
CA ALA A 410 16.58 18.24 -2.18
C ALA A 410 15.59 18.54 -1.04
N GLU A 411 15.50 19.81 -0.59
CA GLU A 411 14.59 20.22 0.49
C GLU A 411 13.11 19.95 0.19
N ASN A 412 12.73 19.96 -1.09
CA ASN A 412 11.38 19.65 -1.55
C ASN A 412 11.11 18.15 -1.75
N ASP A 413 12.11 17.28 -1.52
CA ASP A 413 11.92 15.85 -1.59
C ASP A 413 11.02 15.39 -0.42
N PRO A 414 9.99 14.56 -0.65
CA PRO A 414 9.10 14.10 0.40
C PRO A 414 9.80 13.32 1.53
N ARG A 415 11.03 12.83 1.29
CA ARG A 415 11.85 12.14 2.30
C ARG A 415 12.59 13.12 3.22
N TYR A 416 12.81 14.36 2.78
CA TYR A 416 13.70 15.33 3.45
C TYR A 416 13.33 15.55 4.92
N GLY A 417 12.05 15.78 5.21
CA GLY A 417 11.58 16.07 6.59
C GLY A 417 11.85 14.94 7.60
N MET A 418 11.88 13.68 7.15
CA MET A 418 12.31 12.56 8.00
C MET A 418 13.82 12.32 7.94
N ALA A 419 14.43 12.49 6.77
CA ALA A 419 15.86 12.29 6.58
C ALA A 419 16.71 13.27 7.41
N ASP A 420 16.26 14.51 7.61
CA ASP A 420 16.92 15.55 8.40
C ASP A 420 16.90 15.27 9.93
N ARG A 421 16.21 14.22 10.37
CA ARG A 421 16.09 13.85 11.81
C ARG A 421 17.22 12.95 12.32
N ILE A 422 18.38 12.97 11.66
CA ILE A 422 19.61 12.29 12.13
C ILE A 422 20.01 12.85 13.50
N GLY A 423 20.47 11.99 14.41
CA GLY A 423 20.78 12.33 15.80
C GLY A 423 19.57 12.33 16.76
N GLN A 424 18.38 11.98 16.29
CA GLN A 424 17.17 11.78 17.11
C GLN A 424 16.82 10.28 17.19
N VAL A 425 15.75 9.92 17.93
CA VAL A 425 15.24 8.52 18.01
C VAL A 425 14.93 7.84 16.67
N TRP A 426 14.84 8.62 15.60
CA TRP A 426 14.53 8.18 14.23
C TRP A 426 15.74 7.60 13.50
N GLU A 427 16.96 7.90 13.98
CA GLU A 427 18.17 7.53 13.27
C GLU A 427 18.35 6.02 13.15
N ARG A 428 18.69 5.57 11.95
CA ARG A 428 19.17 4.22 11.65
C ARG A 428 20.33 4.24 10.66
N VAL A 429 21.01 3.11 10.54
CA VAL A 429 22.03 2.83 9.52
C VAL A 429 21.45 1.88 8.48
N VAL A 430 21.53 2.25 7.20
CA VAL A 430 21.11 1.40 6.07
C VAL A 430 22.10 0.24 5.91
N PRO A 431 21.68 -1.04 5.99
CA PRO A 431 22.63 -2.15 6.10
C PRO A 431 23.58 -2.34 4.92
N LEU A 432 23.12 -2.09 3.68
CA LEU A 432 23.94 -2.30 2.47
C LEU A 432 24.90 -1.14 2.16
N THR A 433 24.57 0.08 2.59
CA THR A 433 25.32 1.28 2.21
C THR A 433 26.06 1.92 3.39
N GLY A 434 25.69 1.59 4.63
CA GLY A 434 26.21 2.23 5.83
C GLY A 434 25.71 3.68 6.02
N VAL A 435 24.83 4.17 5.15
CA VAL A 435 24.31 5.53 5.21
C VAL A 435 23.40 5.69 6.42
N ARG A 436 23.53 6.80 7.15
CA ARG A 436 22.65 7.18 8.27
C ARG A 436 21.45 7.96 7.74
N THR A 437 20.25 7.64 8.22
CA THR A 437 19.02 8.33 7.84
C THR A 437 18.02 8.33 8.99
N GLY A 438 17.16 9.35 9.06
CA GLY A 438 15.99 9.38 9.95
C GLY A 438 14.71 8.80 9.31
N VAL A 439 14.77 8.34 8.05
CA VAL A 439 13.63 7.72 7.37
C VAL A 439 13.35 6.33 8.00
N PRO A 440 12.14 6.07 8.49
CA PRO A 440 11.82 4.79 9.14
C PRO A 440 11.84 3.61 8.15
N THR A 441 12.08 2.41 8.68
CA THR A 441 11.95 1.17 7.90
C THR A 441 10.49 0.78 7.73
N VAL A 442 10.20 -0.06 6.73
CA VAL A 442 8.84 -0.60 6.47
C VAL A 442 8.80 -2.11 6.60
N GLY A 443 7.66 -2.63 7.05
CA GLY A 443 7.25 -4.00 6.82
C GLY A 443 6.44 -4.05 5.53
N ILE A 444 6.76 -5.00 4.65
CA ILE A 444 6.09 -5.20 3.36
C ILE A 444 5.47 -6.59 3.35
N GLY A 445 4.15 -6.64 3.25
CA GLY A 445 3.42 -7.84 2.88
C GLY A 445 3.12 -7.84 1.39
N ILE A 446 3.17 -9.01 0.76
CA ILE A 446 2.68 -9.22 -0.61
C ILE A 446 1.74 -10.42 -0.65
N ALA A 447 0.56 -10.27 -1.24
CA ALA A 447 -0.36 -11.37 -1.51
C ALA A 447 -0.68 -11.42 -2.99
N VAL A 448 -0.41 -12.57 -3.61
CA VAL A 448 -0.84 -12.85 -4.99
C VAL A 448 -2.19 -13.53 -4.97
N GLN A 449 -3.11 -13.03 -5.79
CA GLN A 449 -4.46 -13.55 -5.90
C GLN A 449 -4.90 -13.66 -7.37
N PRO A 450 -5.83 -14.56 -7.69
CA PRO A 450 -6.48 -14.60 -8.99
C PRO A 450 -7.23 -13.29 -9.30
N VAL A 451 -7.32 -12.92 -10.57
CA VAL A 451 -8.24 -11.85 -11.01
C VAL A 451 -9.68 -12.23 -10.63
N GLY A 452 -10.44 -11.25 -10.11
CA GLY A 452 -11.81 -11.46 -9.65
C GLY A 452 -11.94 -11.97 -8.20
N ALA A 453 -10.82 -12.31 -7.55
CA ALA A 453 -10.81 -12.62 -6.13
C ALA A 453 -11.24 -11.41 -5.27
N PRO A 454 -11.94 -11.62 -4.15
CA PRO A 454 -12.29 -10.53 -3.23
C PRO A 454 -11.04 -9.84 -2.69
N MET A 455 -10.97 -8.53 -2.89
CA MET A 455 -9.85 -7.71 -2.45
C MET A 455 -9.63 -7.75 -0.92
N SER A 456 -10.69 -7.96 -0.14
CA SER A 456 -10.60 -8.18 1.31
C SER A 456 -9.73 -9.39 1.68
N VAL A 457 -9.76 -10.47 0.88
CA VAL A 457 -8.95 -11.66 1.16
C VAL A 457 -7.49 -11.37 0.80
N GLY A 458 -7.23 -10.80 -0.38
CA GLY A 458 -5.88 -10.37 -0.77
C GLY A 458 -5.24 -9.44 0.26
N TYR A 459 -5.99 -8.44 0.74
CA TYR A 459 -5.52 -7.56 1.80
C TYR A 459 -5.24 -8.31 3.11
N LYS A 460 -6.13 -9.16 3.61
CA LYS A 460 -5.90 -9.89 4.87
C LYS A 460 -4.70 -10.83 4.82
N VAL A 461 -4.47 -11.49 3.69
CA VAL A 461 -3.25 -12.28 3.47
C VAL A 461 -2.03 -11.36 3.50
N CYS A 462 -2.10 -10.24 2.78
CA CYS A 462 -1.03 -9.25 2.69
C CYS A 462 -0.67 -8.64 4.07
N GLU A 463 -1.66 -8.21 4.83
CA GLU A 463 -1.52 -7.72 6.21
C GLU A 463 -0.90 -8.79 7.11
N THR A 464 -1.33 -10.05 6.96
CA THR A 464 -0.73 -11.17 7.70
C THR A 464 0.74 -11.37 7.35
N MET A 465 1.11 -11.23 6.08
CA MET A 465 2.52 -11.29 5.67
C MET A 465 3.33 -10.14 6.26
N CYS A 466 2.79 -8.92 6.22
CA CYS A 466 3.41 -7.74 6.83
C CYS A 466 3.64 -7.96 8.34
N ARG A 467 2.63 -8.46 9.06
CA ARG A 467 2.75 -8.78 10.49
C ARG A 467 3.78 -9.86 10.76
N LEU A 468 3.82 -10.95 9.98
CA LEU A 468 4.86 -11.98 10.13
C LEU A 468 6.27 -11.39 9.92
N ALA A 469 6.42 -10.50 8.95
CA ALA A 469 7.67 -9.80 8.70
C ALA A 469 8.07 -8.95 9.92
N LYS A 470 7.14 -8.18 10.49
CA LYS A 470 7.38 -7.38 11.71
C LYS A 470 7.68 -8.22 12.95
N ASP A 471 6.96 -9.33 13.15
CA ASP A 471 7.17 -10.26 14.27
C ASP A 471 8.56 -10.92 14.23
N HIS A 472 9.13 -11.10 13.04
CA HIS A 472 10.49 -11.63 12.86
C HIS A 472 11.55 -10.71 13.50
N LYS A 473 11.41 -9.39 13.34
CA LYS A 473 12.32 -8.40 13.96
C LYS A 473 12.34 -8.50 15.48
N GLY A 474 11.17 -8.60 16.10
CA GLY A 474 11.07 -8.68 17.56
C GLY A 474 11.69 -9.95 18.16
N LYS A 475 11.86 -11.03 17.37
CA LYS A 475 12.56 -12.26 17.80
C LYS A 475 14.08 -12.12 17.68
N ASN A 476 14.58 -11.53 16.59
CA ASN A 476 16.03 -11.33 16.40
C ASN A 476 16.59 -10.33 17.43
N GLU A 477 15.88 -9.22 17.70
CA GLU A 477 16.29 -8.25 18.72
C GLU A 477 16.32 -8.82 20.15
N LYS A 478 15.50 -9.85 20.44
CA LYS A 478 15.53 -10.55 21.74
C LYS A 478 16.67 -11.55 21.85
N ASN A 479 17.04 -12.19 20.74
CA ASN A 479 18.15 -13.14 20.68
C ASN A 479 19.52 -12.45 20.72
N ASP A 480 19.60 -11.20 20.24
CA ASP A 480 20.81 -10.36 20.31
C ASP A 480 21.00 -9.67 21.68
N ARG A 481 20.22 -10.02 22.70
CA ARG A 481 20.42 -9.50 24.06
C ARG A 481 21.73 -10.00 24.68
N PRO A 482 22.40 -9.18 25.52
CA PRO A 482 23.75 -9.43 25.99
C PRO A 482 23.78 -10.55 27.05
N GLY A 483 23.78 -11.80 26.59
CA GLY A 483 24.18 -13.00 27.34
C GLY A 483 25.26 -13.80 26.61
N SER A 484 25.62 -13.42 25.38
CA SER A 484 26.74 -13.97 24.61
C SER A 484 28.04 -13.29 25.05
N THR A 485 28.96 -14.06 25.59
CA THR A 485 30.06 -13.62 26.46
C THR A 485 31.26 -12.98 25.76
N ASN A 486 31.21 -12.63 24.47
CA ASN A 486 32.37 -12.08 23.77
C ASN A 486 32.03 -10.92 22.84
N GLY A 487 32.32 -9.70 23.30
CA GLY A 487 32.67 -8.55 22.47
C GLY A 487 31.52 -7.65 22.03
N ALA A 488 31.59 -6.38 22.48
CA ALA A 488 30.86 -5.17 22.07
C ALA A 488 29.34 -5.27 21.79
N PRO A 489 28.50 -4.37 22.33
CA PRO A 489 27.10 -4.32 21.95
C PRO A 489 26.98 -4.07 20.45
N LYS A 490 26.68 -5.11 19.67
CA LYS A 490 26.24 -4.94 18.28
C LYS A 490 24.92 -4.19 18.35
N GLN A 491 24.90 -2.96 17.86
CA GLN A 491 23.64 -2.26 17.68
C GLN A 491 22.74 -3.14 16.78
N PRO A 492 21.47 -3.37 17.15
CA PRO A 492 20.57 -4.16 16.33
C PRO A 492 20.47 -3.52 14.95
N VAL A 493 20.75 -4.31 13.91
CA VAL A 493 20.63 -3.84 12.52
C VAL A 493 19.15 -3.61 12.23
N VAL A 494 18.74 -2.36 12.10
CA VAL A 494 17.35 -1.98 11.81
C VAL A 494 17.17 -1.91 10.30
N ASP A 495 16.54 -2.93 9.73
CA ASP A 495 16.27 -3.02 8.29
C ASP A 495 14.76 -3.08 8.00
N HIS A 496 14.42 -2.90 6.71
CA HIS A 496 13.13 -3.25 6.15
C HIS A 496 12.88 -4.76 6.29
N LEU A 497 11.60 -5.14 6.25
CA LEU A 497 11.19 -6.53 6.39
C LEU A 497 10.17 -6.84 5.31
N ILE A 498 10.25 -8.04 4.72
CA ILE A 498 9.35 -8.45 3.66
C ILE A 498 8.96 -9.91 3.77
N ALA A 499 7.69 -10.19 3.49
CA ALA A 499 7.17 -11.54 3.32
C ALA A 499 6.08 -11.53 2.24
N TRP A 500 5.89 -12.66 1.58
CA TRP A 500 4.90 -12.83 0.52
C TRP A 500 4.23 -14.20 0.54
N SER A 501 3.02 -14.25 0.01
CA SER A 501 2.31 -15.50 -0.25
C SER A 501 1.80 -15.53 -1.68
N LEU A 502 2.06 -16.67 -2.35
CA LEU A 502 1.44 -17.02 -3.63
C LEU A 502 0.15 -17.84 -3.45
N ARG A 503 -0.17 -18.19 -2.19
CA ARG A 503 -1.36 -18.96 -1.84
C ARG A 503 -2.51 -17.99 -1.58
N PHE A 504 -3.65 -18.29 -2.19
CA PHE A 504 -4.91 -17.64 -1.92
C PHE A 504 -5.76 -18.55 -1.02
N ASP A 505 -5.63 -18.37 0.28
CA ASP A 505 -6.23 -19.21 1.33
C ASP A 505 -6.53 -18.32 2.56
N ASP A 506 -7.11 -18.90 3.59
CA ASP A 506 -7.27 -18.26 4.89
C ASP A 506 -5.91 -17.74 5.42
N PRO A 507 -5.82 -16.46 5.85
CA PRO A 507 -4.56 -15.86 6.27
C PRO A 507 -3.89 -16.58 7.45
N GLN A 508 -4.68 -17.10 8.40
CA GLN A 508 -4.15 -17.82 9.54
C GLN A 508 -3.52 -19.14 9.11
N ARG A 509 -4.18 -19.90 8.23
CA ARG A 509 -3.59 -21.13 7.65
C ARG A 509 -2.31 -20.86 6.87
N ILE A 510 -2.23 -19.74 6.15
CA ILE A 510 -1.01 -19.34 5.44
C ILE A 510 0.12 -19.07 6.46
N ALA A 511 -0.16 -18.30 7.51
CA ALA A 511 0.83 -17.98 8.55
C ALA A 511 1.33 -19.22 9.31
N GLU A 512 0.42 -20.13 9.68
CA GLU A 512 0.75 -21.39 10.34
C GLU A 512 1.66 -22.24 9.46
N ARG A 513 1.33 -22.38 8.17
CA ARG A 513 2.15 -23.12 7.21
C ARG A 513 3.52 -22.48 7.01
N MET A 514 3.60 -21.17 6.82
CA MET A 514 4.90 -20.48 6.68
C MET A 514 5.78 -20.65 7.91
N THR A 515 5.18 -20.62 9.10
CA THR A 515 5.91 -20.86 10.35
C THR A 515 6.42 -22.30 10.43
N ALA A 516 5.61 -23.28 10.00
CA ALA A 516 5.99 -24.70 9.98
C ALA A 516 7.04 -25.04 8.91
N ASP A 517 6.97 -24.38 7.76
CA ASP A 517 7.87 -24.55 6.61
C ASP A 517 9.19 -23.77 6.76
N ARG A 518 9.36 -23.01 7.85
CA ARG A 518 10.50 -22.12 8.08
C ARG A 518 11.82 -22.89 8.07
N ASP A 519 12.86 -22.26 7.52
CA ASP A 519 14.25 -22.74 7.39
C ASP A 519 14.44 -23.93 6.43
N THR A 520 13.41 -24.75 6.22
CA THR A 520 13.48 -25.94 5.35
C THR A 520 12.88 -25.70 3.96
N ARG A 521 11.80 -24.91 3.87
CA ARG A 521 10.98 -24.76 2.67
C ARG A 521 10.70 -23.31 2.27
N THR A 522 11.04 -22.36 3.14
CA THR A 522 11.03 -20.93 2.84
C THR A 522 12.13 -20.23 3.64
N ALA A 523 12.74 -19.22 3.05
CA ALA A 523 13.66 -18.28 3.69
C ALA A 523 12.94 -17.01 4.20
N GLN A 524 11.61 -16.95 4.09
CA GLN A 524 10.81 -15.81 4.51
C GLN A 524 10.46 -15.88 6.01
N PRO A 525 10.20 -14.73 6.67
CA PRO A 525 10.42 -13.36 6.18
C PRO A 525 11.91 -13.01 5.98
N MET A 526 12.20 -12.08 5.07
CA MET A 526 13.55 -11.60 4.77
C MET A 526 13.75 -10.16 5.24
N THR A 527 14.99 -9.78 5.56
CA THR A 527 15.36 -8.36 5.68
C THR A 527 15.37 -7.69 4.29
N GLY A 528 15.34 -6.36 4.23
CA GLY A 528 15.42 -5.62 2.98
C GLY A 528 16.74 -5.84 2.23
N ALA A 529 17.84 -5.97 2.96
CA ALA A 529 19.13 -6.36 2.43
C ALA A 529 19.11 -7.78 1.85
N ASP A 530 18.64 -8.77 2.63
CA ASP A 530 18.55 -10.17 2.18
C ASP A 530 17.62 -10.31 0.97
N PHE A 531 16.52 -9.58 0.96
CA PHE A 531 15.58 -9.57 -0.15
C PHE A 531 16.20 -9.04 -1.45
N ARG A 532 16.99 -7.95 -1.38
CA ARG A 532 17.70 -7.43 -2.54
C ARG A 532 18.74 -8.41 -3.06
N VAL A 533 19.51 -9.03 -2.16
CA VAL A 533 20.47 -10.08 -2.52
C VAL A 533 19.75 -11.27 -3.14
N PHE A 534 18.62 -11.69 -2.56
CA PHE A 534 17.78 -12.77 -3.08
C PHE A 534 17.26 -12.50 -4.50
N LEU A 535 16.73 -11.30 -4.78
CA LEU A 535 16.34 -10.97 -6.15
C LEU A 535 17.54 -10.99 -7.08
N HIS A 536 18.64 -10.35 -6.68
CA HIS A 536 19.84 -10.22 -7.50
C HIS A 536 20.49 -11.56 -7.86
N GLU A 537 20.64 -12.46 -6.88
CA GLU A 537 21.33 -13.72 -7.07
C GLU A 537 20.49 -14.76 -7.81
N TYR A 538 19.17 -14.77 -7.63
CA TYR A 538 18.31 -15.86 -8.13
C TYR A 538 17.46 -15.48 -9.32
N LEU A 539 17.00 -14.23 -9.41
CA LEU A 539 15.93 -13.85 -10.33
C LEU A 539 16.35 -12.77 -11.32
N ASP A 540 17.22 -11.84 -10.92
CA ASP A 540 17.83 -10.86 -11.83
C ASP A 540 18.81 -11.57 -12.77
N GLY A 541 19.13 -10.97 -13.93
CA GLY A 541 19.87 -11.62 -15.02
C GLY A 541 21.36 -11.96 -14.78
N GLY A 542 21.81 -12.15 -13.53
CA GLY A 542 23.19 -12.46 -13.15
C GLY A 542 23.67 -13.87 -13.52
N ALA A 543 24.99 -14.11 -13.39
CA ALA A 543 25.63 -15.38 -13.79
C ALA A 543 25.15 -16.62 -13.02
N ARG A 544 24.63 -16.43 -11.81
CA ARG A 544 24.07 -17.49 -10.94
C ARG A 544 22.53 -17.50 -10.91
N SER A 545 21.90 -16.65 -11.71
CA SER A 545 20.44 -16.54 -11.80
C SER A 545 19.80 -17.83 -12.30
N LEU A 546 18.62 -18.14 -11.76
CA LEU A 546 17.75 -19.18 -12.28
C LEU A 546 17.25 -18.87 -13.70
N ARG A 547 17.34 -17.61 -14.13
CA ARG A 547 16.96 -17.13 -15.46
C ARG A 547 18.12 -17.08 -16.46
N ARG A 548 19.27 -17.67 -16.14
CA ARG A 548 20.41 -17.76 -17.05
C ARG A 548 20.15 -18.77 -18.19
N GLY A 549 20.61 -18.42 -19.39
CA GLY A 549 20.66 -19.33 -20.53
C GLY A 549 19.34 -19.44 -21.30
N GLU A 550 19.17 -20.53 -22.04
CA GLU A 550 17.92 -20.78 -22.77
C GLU A 550 16.79 -21.11 -21.79
N LEU A 551 15.86 -20.17 -21.64
CA LEU A 551 14.88 -20.17 -20.55
C LEU A 551 14.00 -21.42 -20.56
N ALA A 552 13.66 -21.99 -21.72
CA ALA A 552 12.79 -23.17 -21.79
C ALA A 552 13.44 -24.42 -21.19
N GLU A 553 14.69 -24.74 -21.58
CA GLU A 553 15.42 -25.90 -21.06
C GLU A 553 15.81 -25.70 -19.59
N GLN A 554 16.26 -24.50 -19.23
CA GLN A 554 16.56 -24.15 -17.84
C GLN A 554 15.34 -24.29 -16.94
N ARG A 555 14.21 -23.69 -17.34
CA ARG A 555 12.95 -23.77 -16.62
C ARG A 555 12.44 -25.20 -16.48
N SER A 556 12.50 -25.99 -17.55
CA SER A 556 12.06 -27.39 -17.53
C SER A 556 12.83 -28.20 -16.48
N TRP A 557 14.14 -28.03 -16.41
CA TRP A 557 14.99 -28.66 -15.40
C TRP A 557 14.68 -28.20 -13.98
N LEU A 558 14.61 -26.88 -13.78
CA LEU A 558 14.32 -26.28 -12.48
C LEU A 558 12.99 -26.79 -11.91
N LEU A 559 11.95 -26.83 -12.72
CA LEU A 559 10.60 -27.22 -12.27
C LEU A 559 10.42 -28.74 -12.18
N SER A 560 10.99 -29.51 -13.10
CA SER A 560 10.71 -30.95 -13.20
C SER A 560 11.74 -31.82 -12.49
N SER A 561 12.99 -31.37 -12.37
CA SER A 561 14.07 -32.14 -11.73
C SER A 561 14.48 -31.54 -10.38
N LEU A 562 14.76 -30.24 -10.34
CA LEU A 562 15.33 -29.62 -9.14
C LEU A 562 14.29 -29.41 -8.02
N LYS A 563 13.12 -28.87 -8.35
CA LYS A 563 12.05 -28.59 -7.38
C LYS A 563 11.60 -29.82 -6.58
N PRO A 564 11.34 -31.01 -7.19
CA PRO A 564 10.97 -32.20 -6.42
C PRO A 564 12.08 -32.66 -5.46
N LEU A 565 13.35 -32.60 -5.88
CA LEU A 565 14.49 -32.95 -5.04
C LEU A 565 14.60 -32.03 -3.82
N LEU A 566 14.45 -30.71 -4.03
CA LEU A 566 14.46 -29.74 -2.95
C LEU A 566 13.31 -29.97 -1.95
N LEU A 567 12.10 -30.24 -2.44
CA LEU A 567 10.93 -30.51 -1.58
C LEU A 567 11.10 -31.79 -0.74
N ALA A 568 11.86 -32.76 -1.27
CA ALA A 568 12.21 -34.00 -0.61
C ALA A 568 13.46 -33.90 0.30
N GLY A 569 14.19 -32.78 0.26
CA GLY A 569 15.46 -32.63 0.97
C GLY A 569 16.58 -33.53 0.43
N GLY A 570 16.53 -33.90 -0.85
CA GLY A 570 17.52 -34.77 -1.49
C GLY A 570 18.82 -34.06 -1.88
N ASP A 571 19.88 -34.84 -2.08
CA ASP A 571 21.18 -34.32 -2.59
C ASP A 571 21.03 -33.83 -4.04
N LEU A 572 21.48 -32.60 -4.28
CA LEU A 572 21.42 -31.94 -5.59
C LEU A 572 22.62 -32.24 -6.47
N GLU A 573 23.74 -32.72 -5.92
CA GLU A 573 24.97 -32.92 -6.68
C GLU A 573 24.88 -33.98 -7.81
N PRO A 574 24.17 -35.11 -7.64
CA PRO A 574 23.95 -36.03 -8.74
C PRO A 574 23.24 -35.38 -9.93
N GLU A 575 22.24 -34.54 -9.64
CA GLU A 575 21.49 -33.78 -10.65
C GLU A 575 22.37 -32.73 -11.33
N LYS A 576 23.11 -31.94 -10.54
CA LYS A 576 24.04 -30.92 -11.05
C LYS A 576 25.13 -31.55 -11.91
N ARG A 577 25.68 -32.69 -11.51
CA ARG A 577 26.68 -33.45 -12.30
C ARG A 577 26.10 -33.90 -13.63
N ARG A 578 24.92 -34.53 -13.62
CA ARG A 578 24.23 -34.96 -14.84
C ARG A 578 24.02 -33.81 -15.83
N ARG A 579 23.72 -32.61 -15.31
CA ARG A 579 23.54 -31.40 -16.14
C ARG A 579 24.87 -30.87 -16.68
N ARG A 580 25.92 -30.82 -15.86
CA ARG A 580 27.29 -30.48 -16.31
C ARG A 580 27.81 -31.42 -17.39
N ASP A 581 27.56 -32.73 -17.26
CA ASP A 581 27.97 -33.74 -18.23
C ASP A 581 27.31 -33.54 -19.61
N ARG A 582 26.17 -32.84 -19.67
CA ARG A 582 25.49 -32.42 -20.90
C ARG A 582 25.98 -31.07 -21.45
N GLY A 583 26.97 -30.45 -20.81
CA GLY A 583 27.45 -29.11 -21.15
C GLY A 583 26.47 -27.99 -20.78
N LEU A 584 25.48 -28.26 -19.93
CA LEU A 584 24.44 -27.30 -19.54
C LEU A 584 24.78 -26.58 -18.23
N PRO A 585 24.33 -25.33 -18.03
CA PRO A 585 24.54 -24.61 -16.78
C PRO A 585 23.89 -25.33 -15.59
N ALA A 586 24.67 -25.61 -14.56
CA ALA A 586 24.23 -26.32 -13.34
C ALA A 586 24.60 -25.59 -12.04
N ASP A 587 25.23 -24.43 -12.15
CA ASP A 587 25.59 -23.62 -11.00
C ASP A 587 24.34 -22.96 -10.44
N LEU A 588 24.12 -23.14 -9.14
CA LEU A 588 23.03 -22.55 -8.38
C LEU A 588 23.64 -21.59 -7.35
N PRO A 589 22.90 -20.57 -6.88
CA PRO A 589 23.35 -19.73 -5.77
C PRO A 589 23.69 -20.57 -4.53
N GLU A 590 24.74 -20.17 -3.80
CA GLU A 590 25.16 -20.84 -2.56
C GLU A 590 24.24 -20.38 -1.42
N SER A 591 23.23 -21.18 -1.07
CA SER A 591 22.25 -20.76 -0.07
C SER A 591 21.49 -21.90 0.60
N LEU A 592 20.69 -21.53 1.60
CA LEU A 592 19.66 -22.38 2.18
C LEU A 592 18.67 -22.88 1.10
N PRO A 593 18.24 -24.16 1.15
CA PRO A 593 17.23 -24.71 0.25
C PRO A 593 15.92 -23.93 0.18
N GLY A 594 15.53 -23.28 1.29
CA GLY A 594 14.31 -22.46 1.36
C GLY A 594 14.30 -21.28 0.40
N ALA A 595 15.42 -20.54 0.28
CA ALA A 595 15.53 -19.41 -0.65
C ALA A 595 15.41 -19.89 -2.11
N LEU A 596 16.03 -21.03 -2.44
CA LEU A 596 15.92 -21.59 -3.78
C LEU A 596 14.48 -22.01 -4.11
N LEU A 597 13.75 -22.62 -3.17
CA LEU A 597 12.34 -22.94 -3.34
C LEU A 597 11.45 -21.70 -3.50
N ASP A 598 11.71 -20.66 -2.72
CA ASP A 598 11.04 -19.36 -2.86
C ASP A 598 11.29 -18.76 -4.25
N ALA A 599 12.54 -18.75 -4.73
CA ALA A 599 12.88 -18.25 -6.07
C ALA A 599 12.22 -19.07 -7.19
N LEU A 600 12.18 -20.40 -7.06
CA LEU A 600 11.48 -21.27 -8.00
C LEU A 600 9.98 -20.98 -8.08
N ALA A 601 9.36 -20.59 -6.96
CA ALA A 601 7.96 -20.17 -6.92
C ALA A 601 7.72 -18.84 -7.65
N LEU A 602 8.74 -17.98 -7.73
CA LEU A 602 8.71 -16.69 -8.42
C LEU A 602 9.21 -16.74 -9.86
N LEU A 603 9.70 -17.89 -10.33
CA LEU A 603 10.39 -18.00 -11.62
C LEU A 603 9.56 -17.51 -12.81
N ASP A 604 8.25 -17.72 -12.80
CA ASP A 604 7.32 -17.26 -13.85
C ASP A 604 6.58 -15.97 -13.49
N LEU A 605 6.76 -15.50 -12.26
CA LEU A 605 5.97 -14.41 -11.67
C LEU A 605 6.81 -13.18 -11.34
N HIS A 606 8.13 -13.23 -11.36
CA HIS A 606 8.94 -12.03 -11.17
C HIS A 606 9.21 -11.33 -12.50
N MET A 607 9.19 -10.01 -12.56
CA MET A 607 9.69 -9.26 -13.71
C MET A 607 10.69 -8.22 -13.20
N ASP A 608 11.97 -8.42 -13.51
CA ASP A 608 13.04 -7.48 -13.11
C ASP A 608 12.88 -6.19 -13.92
N LEU A 609 12.30 -5.18 -13.29
CA LEU A 609 12.05 -3.88 -13.90
C LEU A 609 12.94 -2.85 -13.18
N PRO A 610 13.83 -2.13 -13.90
CA PRO A 610 14.79 -1.21 -13.30
C PRO A 610 14.14 0.14 -12.97
N LEU A 611 13.20 0.11 -12.03
CA LEU A 611 12.39 1.25 -11.63
C LEU A 611 13.20 2.44 -11.09
N ALA A 612 14.36 2.18 -10.48
CA ALA A 612 15.25 3.24 -9.99
C ALA A 612 15.94 4.03 -11.11
N GLU A 613 16.29 3.37 -12.22
CA GLU A 613 17.03 3.97 -13.35
C GLU A 613 16.13 4.78 -14.29
N ALA A 614 14.85 4.40 -14.38
CA ALA A 614 13.82 5.09 -15.18
C ALA A 614 13.59 6.56 -14.76
N ARG A 615 14.12 6.97 -13.60
CA ARG A 615 14.12 8.37 -13.12
C ARG A 615 15.01 9.31 -13.94
N SER A 616 15.99 8.79 -14.68
CA SER A 616 17.01 9.61 -15.36
C SER A 616 16.59 10.13 -16.73
N THR A 617 15.50 9.61 -17.31
CA THR A 617 15.00 10.01 -18.62
C THR A 617 13.79 10.92 -18.49
N SER A 618 14.02 12.20 -18.16
CA SER A 618 12.98 13.22 -18.40
C SER A 618 12.67 13.30 -19.90
N PRO A 619 11.41 13.42 -20.30
CA PRO A 619 11.01 13.49 -21.71
C PRO A 619 11.23 14.87 -22.35
N GLU A 620 12.37 15.54 -22.07
CA GLU A 620 12.75 16.80 -22.73
C GLU A 620 13.56 16.62 -24.03
N ALA A 621 13.64 15.41 -24.56
CA ALA A 621 14.27 15.18 -25.87
C ALA A 621 13.56 14.08 -26.65
N THR A 622 12.49 14.44 -27.37
CA THR A 622 12.19 13.92 -28.73
C THR A 622 11.18 14.82 -29.42
#